data_AF-A0A2N5ZHL4-F1
#
_entry.id   AF-A0A2N5ZHL4-F1
#
_cell.length_a   1.000
_cell.length_b   1.000
_cell.length_c   1.000
_cell.angle_alpha   90.00
_cell.angle_beta   90.00
_cell.angle_gamma   90.00
#
_symmetry.space_group_name_H-M   'P 1'
#
loop_
_entity.id
_entity.type
_entity.pdbx_description
1 polymer ?
#
loop_
_entity_poly.entity_id
_entity_poly.type
_entity_poly.pdbx_seq_one_letter_code
_entity_poly.pdbx_strand_id
1 'polypeptide(L)'
;NCKANSGFAKKDSIRFYNELNESFQTNLDSLINLWYVKNAMKADYNSNLDSSVIPEFPDSVYIERLQNIPSIIDLSYNKIVRNYIHVYTKQRRESVETMIGMSDYYFPKIEEIFESYGLPTELKYMAIIESALNPRAVSRVGATGMWQFMYGTARMYDLTVNSYVDERRDPIKSAHAAALFMKDLYAMFNDWTLVIAAYNCGPGNVNKAIRRSGGKRDFWEIYYRLPRETRGYVPAYIAATYTFNYYSEHNLNPRYPEIPIATDTIMVSDNLHLKQVSEVLDIPLKALRDLNPQYKIDIIPAKAGRYPITIPIEYTGKFIELQDSIFAFKDSIYFNADNSIKNPQHSYYVPQAPTNRDKLIYTVKSGDNLGYISEWYHVRTSDIRYWNNIRGNMIRVGQKLNIYVPTGTASKYADINTLSFDEKQRRIGKSTIRAEEITTEPQDSKYIYYKVRYGDTLWEIAKKYSGVTENDLMKLNNMTSGKSLKAGEYIKIKLKG
;
A
#
# COMPACT_ATOMS: atom_id res chain seq x y z
N ASN A 1 0.20 40.56 -34.30
CA ASN A 1 1.23 39.73 -33.63
C ASN A 1 0.58 38.59 -32.85
N CYS A 2 0.32 37.46 -33.50
CA CYS A 2 -0.07 36.20 -32.84
C CYS A 2 0.47 35.02 -33.65
N LYS A 3 1.80 34.86 -33.61
CA LYS A 3 2.53 33.68 -34.10
C LYS A 3 3.64 33.37 -33.10
N ALA A 4 3.28 32.95 -31.90
CA ALA A 4 4.24 32.42 -30.91
C ALA A 4 3.48 31.65 -29.82
N ASN A 5 2.93 30.47 -30.14
CA ASN A 5 2.50 29.51 -29.11
C ASN A 5 2.35 28.04 -29.57
N SER A 6 2.64 27.71 -30.84
CA SER A 6 2.52 26.34 -31.34
C SER A 6 3.72 25.42 -31.01
N GLY A 7 4.86 25.99 -30.62
CA GLY A 7 6.10 25.24 -30.34
C GLY A 7 6.18 24.62 -28.94
N PHE A 8 5.68 25.32 -27.91
CA PHE A 8 5.71 24.86 -26.52
C PHE A 8 4.70 23.74 -26.26
N ALA A 9 3.47 23.86 -26.78
CA ALA A 9 2.43 22.83 -26.65
C ALA A 9 2.83 21.50 -27.34
N LYS A 10 3.58 21.54 -28.44
CA LYS A 10 4.10 20.33 -29.11
C LYS A 10 5.14 19.60 -28.27
N LYS A 11 6.10 20.31 -27.67
CA LYS A 11 7.15 19.69 -26.83
C LYS A 11 6.57 19.04 -25.57
N ASP A 12 5.63 19.69 -24.89
CA ASP A 12 4.96 19.12 -23.72
C ASP A 12 4.09 17.91 -24.10
N SER A 13 3.44 17.92 -25.28
CA SER A 13 2.67 16.78 -25.75
C SER A 13 3.55 15.56 -26.06
N ILE A 14 4.70 15.74 -26.72
CA ILE A 14 5.63 14.65 -27.05
C ILE A 14 6.22 14.04 -25.78
N ARG A 15 6.66 14.87 -24.83
CA ARG A 15 7.15 14.41 -23.52
C ARG A 15 6.08 13.63 -22.76
N PHE A 16 4.84 14.11 -22.78
CA PHE A 16 3.70 13.46 -22.15
C PHE A 16 3.38 12.08 -22.75
N TYR A 17 3.45 11.94 -24.08
CA TYR A 17 3.25 10.63 -24.73
C TYR A 17 4.35 9.63 -24.38
N ASN A 18 5.60 10.10 -24.26
CA ASN A 18 6.72 9.26 -23.87
C ASN A 18 6.59 8.78 -22.41
N GLU A 19 6.21 9.67 -21.48
CA GLU A 19 6.02 9.32 -20.06
C GLU A 19 4.86 8.31 -19.85
N LEU A 20 3.77 8.45 -20.60
CA LEU A 20 2.66 7.47 -20.58
C LEU A 20 3.09 6.10 -21.09
N ASN A 21 3.87 6.07 -22.18
CA ASN A 21 4.37 4.84 -22.76
C ASN A 21 5.39 4.14 -21.83
N GLU A 22 6.27 4.89 -21.15
CA GLU A 22 7.26 4.33 -20.22
C GLU A 22 6.60 3.69 -18.99
N SER A 23 5.59 4.32 -18.40
CA SER A 23 4.85 3.75 -17.26
C SER A 23 4.14 2.46 -17.64
N PHE A 24 3.48 2.45 -18.81
CA PHE A 24 2.82 1.25 -19.35
C PHE A 24 3.82 0.14 -19.68
N GLN A 25 4.97 0.49 -20.27
CA GLN A 25 6.07 -0.44 -20.57
C GLN A 25 6.75 -1.01 -19.33
N THR A 26 6.79 -0.27 -18.23
CA THR A 26 7.34 -0.78 -16.96
C THR A 26 6.40 -1.82 -16.35
N ASN A 27 5.08 -1.68 -16.56
CA ASN A 27 4.08 -2.65 -16.09
C ASN A 27 4.19 -3.95 -16.91
N LEU A 28 4.05 -3.88 -18.24
CA LEU A 28 4.96 -4.53 -19.20
C LEU A 28 5.92 -5.64 -18.75
N ASP A 29 7.06 -5.16 -18.26
CA ASP A 29 8.29 -5.92 -18.05
C ASP A 29 8.24 -6.82 -16.78
N SER A 30 7.27 -6.63 -15.88
CA SER A 30 7.14 -7.39 -14.62
C SER A 30 6.43 -8.76 -14.79
N LEU A 31 5.92 -9.05 -15.99
CA LEU A 31 4.77 -9.94 -16.18
C LEU A 31 5.14 -11.41 -16.44
N ILE A 32 6.37 -11.70 -16.86
CA ILE A 32 6.82 -13.03 -17.32
C ILE A 32 7.51 -13.81 -16.18
N ASN A 33 6.82 -13.97 -15.04
CA ASN A 33 7.39 -14.63 -13.85
C ASN A 33 6.89 -16.04 -13.57
N LEU A 34 5.83 -16.47 -14.27
CA LEU A 34 5.18 -17.78 -14.11
C LEU A 34 6.09 -18.91 -14.61
N TRP A 35 5.98 -20.11 -14.01
CA TRP A 35 6.81 -21.27 -14.35
C TRP A 35 6.58 -21.75 -15.77
N TYR A 36 5.32 -21.95 -16.15
CA TYR A 36 4.95 -22.44 -17.48
C TYR A 36 5.39 -21.46 -18.58
N VAL A 37 5.38 -20.16 -18.29
CA VAL A 37 5.87 -19.13 -19.23
C VAL A 37 7.39 -19.24 -19.37
N LYS A 38 8.11 -19.28 -18.25
CA LYS A 38 9.58 -19.39 -18.26
C LYS A 38 10.08 -20.69 -18.88
N ASN A 39 9.32 -21.78 -18.78
CA ASN A 39 9.65 -23.04 -19.41
C ASN A 39 9.35 -23.01 -20.91
N ALA A 40 8.19 -22.53 -21.31
CA ALA A 40 7.85 -22.39 -22.73
C ALA A 40 8.82 -21.45 -23.46
N MET A 41 9.29 -20.38 -22.82
CA MET A 41 10.31 -19.50 -23.39
C MET A 41 11.69 -20.17 -23.59
N LYS A 42 11.96 -21.30 -22.93
CA LYS A 42 13.19 -22.08 -23.13
C LYS A 42 13.07 -23.12 -24.23
N ALA A 43 11.84 -23.47 -24.64
CA ALA A 43 11.60 -24.38 -25.72
C ALA A 43 11.77 -23.62 -27.05
N ASP A 44 12.63 -24.13 -27.95
CA ASP A 44 12.79 -23.56 -29.28
C ASP A 44 11.46 -23.68 -30.04
N TYR A 45 10.79 -22.55 -30.24
CA TYR A 45 9.52 -22.49 -30.96
C TYR A 45 9.80 -22.24 -32.44
N ASN A 46 9.63 -23.27 -33.28
CA ASN A 46 9.67 -23.13 -34.74
C ASN A 46 8.36 -22.51 -35.24
N SER A 47 8.32 -21.19 -35.42
CA SER A 47 7.19 -20.52 -36.07
C SER A 47 7.38 -20.40 -37.58
N ASN A 48 6.31 -20.64 -38.36
CA ASN A 48 6.31 -20.53 -39.83
C ASN A 48 6.27 -19.06 -40.33
N LEU A 49 6.02 -18.08 -39.46
CA LEU A 49 6.01 -16.65 -39.79
C LEU A 49 7.35 -16.03 -39.40
N ASP A 50 7.92 -15.24 -40.31
CA ASP A 50 9.14 -14.48 -40.04
C ASP A 50 8.84 -13.30 -39.10
N SER A 51 9.00 -13.55 -37.80
CA SER A 51 8.82 -12.54 -36.74
C SER A 51 9.87 -11.43 -36.78
N SER A 52 10.92 -11.55 -37.61
CA SER A 52 11.96 -10.53 -37.78
C SER A 52 11.47 -9.32 -38.60
N VAL A 53 10.44 -9.52 -39.44
CA VAL A 53 9.82 -8.45 -40.23
C VAL A 53 8.68 -7.83 -39.44
N ILE A 54 8.85 -6.56 -39.06
CA ILE A 54 7.83 -5.76 -38.38
C ILE A 54 7.07 -4.95 -39.44
N PRO A 55 5.84 -5.31 -39.80
CA PRO A 55 5.08 -4.59 -40.81
C PRO A 55 4.65 -3.20 -40.31
N GLU A 56 4.48 -2.28 -41.26
CA GLU A 56 3.96 -0.95 -41.00
C GLU A 56 2.83 -0.64 -41.98
N PHE A 57 1.75 -0.08 -41.45
CA PHE A 57 0.54 0.23 -42.20
C PHE A 57 0.25 1.73 -42.14
N PRO A 58 -0.40 2.30 -43.17
CA PRO A 58 -0.91 3.66 -43.07
C PRO A 58 -2.06 3.75 -42.04
N ASP A 59 -2.28 4.95 -41.49
CA ASP A 59 -3.34 5.25 -40.53
C ASP A 59 -4.73 4.74 -40.99
N SER A 60 -5.02 4.80 -42.30
CA SER A 60 -6.29 4.33 -42.87
C SER A 60 -6.56 2.84 -42.63
N VAL A 61 -5.52 2.01 -42.65
CA VAL A 61 -5.65 0.56 -42.40
C VAL A 61 -5.97 0.30 -40.94
N TYR A 62 -5.34 1.02 -40.01
CA TYR A 62 -5.68 0.90 -38.58
C TYR A 62 -7.12 1.33 -38.30
N ILE A 63 -7.57 2.42 -38.93
CA ILE A 63 -8.95 2.92 -38.81
C ILE A 63 -9.95 1.88 -39.33
N GLU A 64 -9.74 1.38 -40.55
CA GLU A 64 -10.61 0.38 -41.18
C GLU A 64 -10.70 -0.89 -40.32
N ARG A 65 -9.55 -1.40 -39.86
CA ARG A 65 -9.49 -2.59 -39.02
C ARG A 65 -10.24 -2.40 -37.69
N LEU A 66 -10.06 -1.26 -37.01
CA LEU A 66 -10.80 -0.95 -35.78
C LEU A 66 -12.31 -0.88 -36.02
N GLN A 67 -12.74 -0.29 -37.14
CA GLN A 67 -14.16 -0.20 -37.54
C GLN A 67 -14.77 -1.56 -37.88
N ASN A 68 -13.96 -2.51 -38.37
CA ASN A 68 -14.40 -3.86 -38.72
C ASN A 68 -14.48 -4.82 -37.51
N ILE A 69 -13.98 -4.43 -36.33
CA ILE A 69 -14.16 -5.23 -35.11
C ILE A 69 -15.61 -5.10 -34.65
N PRO A 70 -16.37 -6.21 -34.50
CA PRO A 70 -17.75 -6.17 -34.02
C PRO A 70 -17.77 -5.87 -32.51
N SER A 71 -17.79 -4.58 -32.17
CA SER A 71 -17.70 -4.07 -30.80
C SER A 71 -18.88 -3.16 -30.48
N ILE A 72 -19.36 -3.21 -29.23
CA ILE A 72 -20.33 -2.21 -28.74
C ILE A 72 -19.63 -1.06 -27.99
N ILE A 73 -18.33 -1.19 -27.77
CA ILE A 73 -17.48 -0.19 -27.13
C ILE A 73 -16.86 0.67 -28.24
N ASP A 74 -16.81 1.99 -28.06
CA ASP A 74 -16.20 2.87 -29.05
C ASP A 74 -14.68 2.67 -29.11
N LEU A 75 -14.21 2.11 -30.23
CA LEU A 75 -12.81 1.86 -30.53
C LEU A 75 -12.16 3.01 -31.32
N SER A 76 -12.42 4.26 -30.93
CA SER A 76 -12.03 5.43 -31.71
C SER A 76 -10.52 5.49 -31.98
N TYR A 77 -10.17 5.73 -33.23
CA TYR A 77 -8.78 5.90 -33.64
C TYR A 77 -8.27 7.33 -33.42
N ASN A 78 -7.05 7.45 -32.87
CA ASN A 78 -6.27 8.69 -32.90
C ASN A 78 -4.78 8.37 -32.67
N LYS A 79 -3.93 9.41 -32.71
CA LYS A 79 -2.47 9.27 -32.53
C LYS A 79 -2.08 8.64 -31.19
N ILE A 80 -2.89 8.81 -30.15
CA ILE A 80 -2.64 8.25 -28.81
C ILE A 80 -2.83 6.73 -28.89
N VAL A 81 -3.97 6.29 -29.41
CA VAL A 81 -4.27 4.86 -29.64
C VAL A 81 -3.24 4.21 -30.56
N ARG A 82 -2.88 4.85 -31.68
CA ARG A 82 -1.82 4.35 -32.58
C ARG A 82 -0.50 4.10 -31.86
N ASN A 83 -0.09 5.01 -30.97
CA ASN A 83 1.15 4.84 -30.23
C ASN A 83 1.10 3.60 -29.32
N TYR A 84 -0.03 3.34 -28.65
CA TYR A 84 -0.22 2.11 -27.89
C TYR A 84 -0.23 0.87 -28.79
N ILE A 85 -0.88 0.92 -29.95
CA ILE A 85 -0.83 -0.17 -30.95
C ILE A 85 0.63 -0.48 -31.30
N HIS A 86 1.48 0.53 -31.52
CA HIS A 86 2.90 0.34 -31.79
C HIS A 86 3.67 -0.25 -30.59
N VAL A 87 3.31 0.06 -29.35
CA VAL A 87 3.92 -0.57 -28.18
C VAL A 87 3.68 -2.09 -28.24
N TYR A 88 2.44 -2.51 -28.45
CA TYR A 88 2.07 -3.92 -28.54
C TYR A 88 2.68 -4.62 -29.77
N THR A 89 2.52 -4.02 -30.94
CA THR A 89 2.85 -4.67 -32.23
C THR A 89 4.33 -4.56 -32.62
N LYS A 90 5.07 -3.56 -32.09
CA LYS A 90 6.47 -3.30 -32.51
C LYS A 90 7.46 -3.41 -31.36
N GLN A 91 7.15 -2.87 -30.18
CA GLN A 91 8.16 -2.67 -29.12
C GLN A 91 8.21 -3.79 -28.09
N ARG A 92 7.09 -4.50 -27.86
CA ARG A 92 6.97 -5.54 -26.83
C ARG A 92 6.50 -6.88 -27.38
N ARG A 93 6.90 -7.19 -28.61
CA ARG A 93 6.43 -8.35 -29.38
C ARG A 93 6.49 -9.66 -28.58
N GLU A 94 7.62 -10.00 -27.97
CA GLU A 94 7.76 -11.27 -27.22
C GLU A 94 6.79 -11.40 -26.04
N SER A 95 6.59 -10.31 -25.28
CA SER A 95 5.62 -10.27 -24.20
C SER A 95 4.20 -10.43 -24.74
N VAL A 96 3.89 -9.79 -25.88
CA VAL A 96 2.58 -9.89 -26.54
C VAL A 96 2.32 -11.28 -27.08
N GLU A 97 3.29 -11.89 -27.73
CA GLU A 97 3.23 -13.28 -28.20
C GLU A 97 2.91 -14.26 -27.07
N THR A 98 3.54 -14.05 -25.91
CA THR A 98 3.24 -14.81 -24.68
C THR A 98 1.83 -14.54 -24.16
N MET A 99 1.39 -13.27 -24.14
CA MET A 99 0.03 -12.92 -23.74
C MET A 99 -1.02 -13.55 -24.65
N ILE A 100 -0.76 -13.60 -25.97
CA ILE A 100 -1.65 -14.26 -26.93
C ILE A 100 -1.72 -15.76 -26.62
N GLY A 101 -0.60 -16.44 -26.41
CA GLY A 101 -0.61 -17.85 -26.03
C GLY A 101 -1.29 -18.14 -24.69
N MET A 102 -1.15 -17.25 -23.69
CA MET A 102 -1.89 -17.34 -22.42
C MET A 102 -3.39 -17.10 -22.58
N SER A 103 -3.79 -16.31 -23.58
CA SER A 103 -5.19 -15.95 -23.79
C SER A 103 -6.05 -17.14 -24.17
N ASP A 104 -5.50 -18.11 -24.93
CA ASP A 104 -6.18 -19.35 -25.28
C ASP A 104 -6.59 -20.16 -24.04
N TYR A 105 -5.87 -20.01 -22.91
CA TYR A 105 -6.22 -20.66 -21.64
C TYR A 105 -7.22 -19.84 -20.80
N TYR A 106 -7.02 -18.52 -20.70
CA TYR A 106 -7.79 -17.69 -19.77
C TYR A 106 -9.05 -17.06 -20.37
N PHE A 107 -9.04 -16.67 -21.65
CA PHE A 107 -10.17 -15.96 -22.26
C PHE A 107 -11.46 -16.78 -22.27
N PRO A 108 -11.49 -18.08 -22.63
CA PRO A 108 -12.73 -18.84 -22.61
C PRO A 108 -13.43 -18.82 -21.24
N LYS A 109 -12.65 -18.92 -20.15
CA LYS A 109 -13.16 -18.87 -18.77
C LYS A 109 -13.69 -17.47 -18.41
N ILE A 110 -13.00 -16.42 -18.84
CA ILE A 110 -13.41 -15.03 -18.58
C ILE A 110 -14.68 -14.69 -19.37
N GLU A 111 -14.75 -15.12 -20.63
CA GLU A 111 -15.89 -14.91 -21.52
C GLU A 111 -17.14 -15.59 -20.96
N GLU A 112 -17.05 -16.85 -20.56
CA GLU A 112 -18.15 -17.58 -19.92
C GLU A 112 -18.69 -16.84 -18.69
N ILE A 113 -17.79 -16.34 -17.83
CA ILE A 113 -18.17 -15.55 -16.66
C ILE A 113 -18.86 -14.25 -17.10
N PHE A 114 -18.30 -13.52 -18.05
CA PHE A 114 -18.84 -12.22 -18.48
C PHE A 114 -20.21 -12.36 -19.14
N GLU A 115 -20.40 -13.38 -19.97
CA GLU A 115 -21.69 -13.74 -20.54
C GLU A 115 -22.72 -14.05 -19.45
N SER A 116 -22.33 -14.79 -18.40
CA SER A 116 -23.23 -15.10 -17.27
C SER A 116 -23.74 -13.85 -16.52
N TYR A 117 -22.99 -12.75 -16.55
CA TYR A 117 -23.40 -11.45 -15.99
C TYR A 117 -24.08 -10.53 -17.02
N GLY A 118 -24.15 -10.92 -18.29
CA GLY A 118 -24.66 -10.11 -19.39
C GLY A 118 -23.73 -8.98 -19.81
N LEU A 119 -22.41 -9.17 -19.65
CA LEU A 119 -21.39 -8.18 -20.00
C LEU A 119 -20.81 -8.44 -21.40
N PRO A 120 -20.32 -7.40 -22.10
CA PRO A 120 -19.56 -7.57 -23.33
C PRO A 120 -18.28 -8.39 -23.07
N THR A 121 -18.12 -9.49 -23.81
CA THR A 121 -16.96 -10.39 -23.67
C THR A 121 -15.64 -9.72 -24.02
N GLU A 122 -15.67 -8.69 -24.88
CA GLU A 122 -14.51 -7.86 -25.21
C GLU A 122 -13.90 -7.10 -24.01
N LEU A 123 -14.60 -6.98 -22.88
CA LEU A 123 -14.01 -6.48 -21.64
C LEU A 123 -12.87 -7.37 -21.11
N LYS A 124 -12.73 -8.61 -21.59
CA LYS A 124 -11.59 -9.50 -21.28
C LYS A 124 -10.23 -8.84 -21.53
N TYR A 125 -10.13 -7.93 -22.50
CA TYR A 125 -8.88 -7.19 -22.77
C TYR A 125 -8.48 -6.26 -21.62
N MET A 126 -9.36 -5.98 -20.66
CA MET A 126 -8.97 -5.32 -19.41
C MET A 126 -7.97 -6.15 -18.60
N ALA A 127 -8.08 -7.48 -18.61
CA ALA A 127 -7.11 -8.35 -17.95
C ALA A 127 -5.71 -8.28 -18.59
N ILE A 128 -5.63 -7.92 -19.88
CA ILE A 128 -4.36 -7.67 -20.58
C ILE A 128 -3.71 -6.40 -20.04
N ILE A 129 -4.43 -5.28 -20.03
CA ILE A 129 -3.87 -3.99 -19.60
C ILE A 129 -3.61 -3.90 -18.09
N GLU A 130 -4.32 -4.69 -17.29
CA GLU A 130 -4.10 -4.73 -15.83
C GLU A 130 -2.88 -5.55 -15.44
N SER A 131 -2.68 -6.73 -16.05
CA SER A 131 -1.67 -7.67 -15.56
C SER A 131 -1.06 -8.60 -16.60
N ALA A 132 -1.35 -8.41 -17.90
CA ALA A 132 -0.99 -9.38 -18.93
C ALA A 132 -1.43 -10.82 -18.57
N LEU A 133 -2.64 -10.97 -18.01
CA LEU A 133 -3.17 -12.26 -17.54
C LEU A 133 -2.35 -12.92 -16.41
N ASN A 134 -1.54 -12.17 -15.65
CA ASN A 134 -0.74 -12.73 -14.56
C ASN A 134 -1.51 -12.74 -13.23
N PRO A 135 -1.95 -13.91 -12.71
CA PRO A 135 -2.70 -13.99 -11.47
C PRO A 135 -1.85 -13.69 -10.22
N ARG A 136 -0.52 -13.65 -10.32
CA ARG A 136 0.39 -13.35 -9.22
C ARG A 136 0.92 -11.91 -9.27
N ALA A 137 0.44 -11.07 -10.20
CA ALA A 137 0.87 -9.69 -10.33
C ALA A 137 0.59 -8.88 -9.05
N VAL A 138 1.56 -8.06 -8.63
CA VAL A 138 1.40 -7.14 -7.49
C VAL A 138 2.02 -5.80 -7.88
N SER A 139 1.24 -4.72 -7.84
CA SER A 139 1.74 -3.38 -8.11
C SER A 139 2.48 -2.80 -6.91
N ARG A 140 3.24 -1.72 -7.13
CA ARG A 140 3.96 -0.98 -6.08
C ARG A 140 3.02 -0.45 -4.98
N VAL A 141 1.76 -0.21 -5.31
CA VAL A 141 0.75 0.34 -4.39
C VAL A 141 -0.18 -0.74 -3.81
N GLY A 142 0.07 -2.02 -4.11
CA GLY A 142 -0.65 -3.15 -3.52
C GLY A 142 -1.90 -3.62 -4.27
N ALA A 143 -2.12 -3.14 -5.51
CA ALA A 143 -3.05 -3.78 -6.43
C ALA A 143 -2.56 -5.19 -6.74
N THR A 144 -3.45 -6.19 -6.81
CA THR A 144 -3.04 -7.60 -6.85
C THR A 144 -3.90 -8.42 -7.80
N GLY A 145 -3.26 -9.40 -8.43
CA GLY A 145 -3.89 -10.41 -9.26
C GLY A 145 -4.17 -9.98 -10.69
N MET A 146 -4.90 -10.83 -11.40
CA MET A 146 -5.16 -10.68 -12.84
C MET A 146 -5.90 -9.36 -13.15
N TRP A 147 -6.80 -8.97 -12.25
CA TRP A 147 -7.67 -7.81 -12.36
C TRP A 147 -7.19 -6.62 -11.52
N GLN A 148 -5.98 -6.71 -10.94
CA GLN A 148 -5.32 -5.67 -10.14
C GLN A 148 -6.23 -5.01 -9.09
N PHE A 149 -6.97 -5.81 -8.33
CA PHE A 149 -7.82 -5.28 -7.28
C PHE A 149 -7.01 -4.68 -6.11
N MET A 150 -7.40 -3.48 -5.68
CA MET A 150 -7.01 -2.93 -4.39
C MET A 150 -7.70 -3.69 -3.25
N TYR A 151 -7.04 -3.77 -2.08
CA TYR A 151 -7.57 -4.51 -0.92
C TYR A 151 -9.01 -4.13 -0.56
N GLY A 152 -9.31 -2.83 -0.45
CA GLY A 152 -10.64 -2.35 -0.09
C GLY A 152 -11.71 -2.77 -1.10
N THR A 153 -11.45 -2.61 -2.39
CA THR A 153 -12.37 -2.99 -3.47
C THR A 153 -12.56 -4.51 -3.52
N ALA A 154 -11.50 -5.29 -3.38
CA ALA A 154 -11.59 -6.75 -3.35
C ALA A 154 -12.55 -7.24 -2.25
N ARG A 155 -12.46 -6.64 -1.05
CA ARG A 155 -13.37 -6.96 0.07
C ARG A 155 -14.82 -6.56 -0.19
N MET A 156 -15.07 -5.51 -1.00
CA MET A 156 -16.43 -5.11 -1.38
C MET A 156 -17.10 -6.12 -2.31
N TYR A 157 -16.32 -6.84 -3.12
CA TYR A 157 -16.79 -7.90 -4.02
C TYR A 157 -16.46 -9.31 -3.48
N ASP A 158 -16.53 -9.46 -2.15
CA ASP A 158 -16.43 -10.73 -1.42
C ASP A 158 -15.17 -11.57 -1.66
N LEU A 159 -14.06 -10.95 -2.09
CA LEU A 159 -12.78 -11.63 -2.15
C LEU A 159 -12.15 -11.73 -0.76
N THR A 160 -11.70 -12.93 -0.40
CA THR A 160 -10.94 -13.17 0.82
C THR A 160 -9.50 -12.71 0.65
N VAL A 161 -9.06 -11.82 1.54
CA VAL A 161 -7.67 -11.35 1.60
C VAL A 161 -7.20 -11.39 3.05
N ASN A 162 -6.40 -12.39 3.40
CA ASN A 162 -5.82 -12.59 4.74
C ASN A 162 -4.38 -13.10 4.62
N SER A 163 -3.71 -13.49 5.71
CA SER A 163 -2.31 -13.92 5.68
C SER A 163 -2.03 -15.18 4.85
N TYR A 164 -3.01 -16.08 4.72
CA TYR A 164 -2.87 -17.36 4.02
C TYR A 164 -3.41 -17.30 2.59
N VAL A 165 -4.56 -16.66 2.40
CA VAL A 165 -5.33 -16.65 1.16
C VAL A 165 -5.50 -15.22 0.64
N ASP A 166 -5.28 -15.03 -0.65
CA ASP A 166 -5.55 -13.79 -1.38
C ASP A 166 -6.27 -14.10 -2.69
N GLU A 167 -7.60 -14.09 -2.65
CA GLU A 167 -8.48 -14.47 -3.77
C GLU A 167 -8.49 -13.44 -4.90
N ARG A 168 -7.83 -12.29 -4.73
CA ARG A 168 -7.51 -11.42 -5.87
C ARG A 168 -6.63 -12.13 -6.90
N ARG A 169 -5.85 -13.11 -6.43
CA ARG A 169 -4.95 -13.92 -7.25
C ARG A 169 -5.65 -15.12 -7.88
N ASP A 170 -6.83 -15.50 -7.40
CA ASP A 170 -7.63 -16.58 -7.99
C ASP A 170 -8.26 -16.09 -9.31
N PRO A 171 -7.90 -16.64 -10.49
CA PRO A 171 -8.39 -16.15 -11.78
C PRO A 171 -9.91 -16.19 -11.92
N ILE A 172 -10.57 -17.19 -11.34
CA ILE A 172 -12.02 -17.40 -11.47
C ILE A 172 -12.74 -16.45 -10.53
N LYS A 173 -12.41 -16.46 -9.24
CA LYS A 173 -13.08 -15.60 -8.25
C LYS A 173 -12.86 -14.12 -8.56
N SER A 174 -11.64 -13.74 -8.95
CA SER A 174 -11.36 -12.35 -9.32
C SER A 174 -12.05 -11.92 -10.61
N ALA A 175 -12.30 -12.82 -11.58
CA ALA A 175 -13.10 -12.51 -12.76
C ALA A 175 -14.58 -12.27 -12.42
N HIS A 176 -15.18 -13.08 -11.54
CA HIS A 176 -16.54 -12.82 -11.02
C HIS A 176 -16.63 -11.45 -10.33
N ALA A 177 -15.64 -11.12 -9.48
CA ALA A 177 -15.56 -9.81 -8.82
C ALA A 177 -15.40 -8.66 -9.83
N ALA A 178 -14.57 -8.84 -10.87
CA ALA A 178 -14.39 -7.86 -11.94
C ALA A 178 -15.68 -7.62 -12.73
N ALA A 179 -16.41 -8.70 -13.05
CA ALA A 179 -17.70 -8.62 -13.72
C ALA A 179 -18.72 -7.80 -12.90
N LEU A 180 -18.87 -8.11 -11.61
CA LEU A 180 -19.74 -7.35 -10.70
C LEU A 180 -19.32 -5.88 -10.62
N PHE A 181 -18.02 -5.60 -10.49
CA PHE A 181 -17.54 -4.23 -10.42
C PHE A 181 -17.84 -3.44 -11.70
N MET A 182 -17.59 -4.03 -12.88
CA MET A 182 -17.88 -3.38 -14.15
C MET A 182 -19.39 -3.18 -14.36
N LYS A 183 -20.22 -4.11 -13.89
CA LYS A 183 -21.68 -3.96 -13.91
C LYS A 183 -22.15 -2.77 -13.07
N ASP A 184 -21.59 -2.58 -11.87
CA ASP A 184 -21.91 -1.44 -11.01
C ASP A 184 -21.44 -0.11 -11.60
N LEU A 185 -20.26 -0.10 -12.22
CA LEU A 185 -19.76 1.07 -12.96
C LEU A 185 -20.67 1.38 -14.15
N TYR A 186 -21.12 0.37 -14.89
CA TYR A 186 -22.00 0.55 -16.03
C TYR A 186 -23.37 1.10 -15.59
N ALA A 187 -23.92 0.63 -14.47
CA ALA A 187 -25.13 1.20 -13.89
C ALA A 187 -24.99 2.70 -13.56
N MET A 188 -23.78 3.17 -13.24
CA MET A 188 -23.49 4.59 -12.96
C MET A 188 -23.29 5.43 -14.23
N PHE A 189 -22.58 4.89 -15.21
CA PHE A 189 -22.13 5.66 -16.36
C PHE A 189 -22.96 5.44 -17.62
N ASN A 190 -23.55 4.26 -17.79
CA ASN A 190 -24.23 3.77 -18.98
C ASN A 190 -23.40 3.99 -20.26
N ASP A 191 -22.09 3.78 -20.12
CA ASP A 191 -21.08 3.98 -21.17
C ASP A 191 -19.84 3.14 -20.82
N TRP A 192 -19.49 2.18 -21.68
CA TRP A 192 -18.39 1.25 -21.41
C TRP A 192 -17.02 1.92 -21.44
N THR A 193 -16.83 2.97 -22.23
CA THR A 193 -15.58 3.73 -22.28
C THR A 193 -15.32 4.45 -20.96
N LEU A 194 -16.36 5.02 -20.35
CA LEU A 194 -16.30 5.58 -18.99
C LEU A 194 -16.15 4.50 -17.92
N VAL A 195 -16.74 3.31 -18.09
CA VAL A 195 -16.51 2.17 -17.18
C VAL A 195 -15.03 1.80 -17.15
N ILE A 196 -14.41 1.62 -18.32
CA ILE A 196 -12.97 1.32 -18.45
C ILE A 196 -12.13 2.40 -17.77
N ALA A 197 -12.44 3.69 -17.99
CA ALA A 197 -11.75 4.79 -17.31
C ALA A 197 -11.96 4.79 -15.78
N ALA A 198 -13.18 4.48 -15.33
CA ALA A 198 -13.54 4.45 -13.91
C ALA A 198 -12.98 3.23 -13.17
N TYR A 199 -12.77 2.11 -13.85
CA TYR A 199 -12.14 0.93 -13.28
C TYR A 199 -10.71 1.25 -12.80
N ASN A 200 -9.94 1.95 -13.64
CA ASN A 200 -8.57 2.33 -13.33
C ASN A 200 -8.46 3.41 -12.25
N CYS A 201 -9.26 4.49 -12.35
CA CYS A 201 -9.07 5.68 -11.52
C CYS A 201 -10.13 5.91 -10.46
N GLY A 202 -11.11 5.03 -10.40
CA GLY A 202 -12.28 5.13 -9.53
C GLY A 202 -13.37 6.06 -10.09
N PRO A 203 -14.66 5.74 -9.83
CA PRO A 203 -15.80 6.51 -10.34
C PRO A 203 -15.82 7.97 -9.87
N GLY A 204 -15.27 8.25 -8.68
CA GLY A 204 -15.18 9.61 -8.14
C GLY A 204 -14.31 10.54 -8.99
N ASN A 205 -13.25 10.04 -9.62
CA ASN A 205 -12.38 10.84 -10.48
C ASN A 205 -13.02 11.10 -11.85
N VAL A 206 -13.71 10.11 -12.41
CA VAL A 206 -14.51 10.28 -13.63
C VAL A 206 -15.62 11.30 -13.41
N ASN A 207 -16.38 11.20 -12.31
CA ASN A 207 -17.43 12.18 -11.97
C ASN A 207 -16.87 13.60 -11.78
N LYS A 208 -15.69 13.76 -11.19
CA LYS A 208 -15.00 15.06 -11.11
C LYS A 208 -14.66 15.60 -12.51
N ALA A 209 -14.19 14.75 -13.43
CA ALA A 209 -13.84 15.13 -14.79
C ALA A 209 -15.09 15.56 -15.60
N ILE A 210 -16.18 14.79 -15.51
CA ILE A 210 -17.49 15.12 -16.09
C ILE A 210 -17.96 16.49 -15.58
N ARG A 211 -17.98 16.72 -14.27
CA ARG A 211 -18.39 18.01 -13.69
C ARG A 211 -17.53 19.18 -14.19
N ARG A 212 -16.20 19.00 -14.23
CA ARG A 212 -15.25 20.03 -14.74
C ARG A 212 -15.37 20.29 -16.23
N SER A 213 -16.04 19.41 -16.98
CA SER A 213 -16.25 19.56 -18.43
C SER A 213 -17.56 20.29 -18.77
N GLY A 214 -18.38 20.63 -17.77
CA GLY A 214 -19.72 21.14 -18.00
C GLY A 214 -20.76 20.03 -18.21
N GLY A 215 -20.49 18.81 -17.73
CA GLY A 215 -21.42 17.68 -17.80
C GLY A 215 -21.25 16.77 -19.01
N LYS A 216 -20.18 16.94 -19.81
CA LYS A 216 -19.87 16.05 -20.93
C LYS A 216 -19.55 14.65 -20.43
N ARG A 217 -20.02 13.64 -21.17
CA ARG A 217 -19.91 12.22 -20.82
C ARG A 217 -19.10 11.40 -21.81
N ASP A 218 -18.67 11.99 -22.92
CA ASP A 218 -17.72 11.36 -23.82
C ASP A 218 -16.31 11.34 -23.21
N PHE A 219 -15.60 10.21 -23.33
CA PHE A 219 -14.27 10.03 -22.77
C PHE A 219 -13.25 11.03 -23.34
N TRP A 220 -13.26 11.25 -24.65
CA TRP A 220 -12.33 12.15 -25.33
C TRP A 220 -12.58 13.61 -24.96
N GLU A 221 -13.83 14.00 -24.72
CA GLU A 221 -14.21 15.33 -24.25
C GLU A 221 -13.77 15.62 -22.80
N ILE A 222 -13.72 14.59 -21.94
CA ILE A 222 -13.24 14.70 -20.56
C ILE A 222 -11.77 14.33 -20.39
N TYR A 223 -11.09 13.87 -21.44
CA TYR A 223 -9.74 13.32 -21.45
C TYR A 223 -8.73 14.14 -20.64
N TYR A 224 -8.62 15.44 -20.94
CA TYR A 224 -7.66 16.32 -20.27
C TYR A 224 -8.05 16.72 -18.83
N ARG A 225 -9.21 16.27 -18.34
CA ARG A 225 -9.70 16.47 -16.96
C ARG A 225 -9.54 15.23 -16.10
N LEU A 226 -9.26 14.07 -16.70
CA LEU A 226 -8.91 12.83 -16.01
C LEU A 226 -7.48 12.89 -15.44
N PRO A 227 -7.17 12.10 -14.40
CA PRO A 227 -5.80 11.91 -13.93
C PRO A 227 -4.87 11.49 -15.06
N ARG A 228 -3.60 11.90 -15.01
CA ARG A 228 -2.64 11.64 -16.10
C ARG A 228 -2.51 10.14 -16.40
N GLU A 229 -2.39 9.31 -15.37
CA GLU A 229 -2.25 7.85 -15.51
C GLU A 229 -3.45 7.23 -16.25
N THR A 230 -4.66 7.66 -15.94
CA THR A 230 -5.92 7.16 -16.52
C THR A 230 -6.09 7.50 -17.99
N ARG A 231 -5.51 8.61 -18.44
CA ARG A 231 -5.59 9.03 -19.85
C ARG A 231 -5.00 7.98 -20.80
N GLY A 232 -4.01 7.22 -20.34
CA GLY A 232 -3.42 6.13 -21.12
C GLY A 232 -4.27 4.85 -21.14
N TYR A 233 -5.19 4.68 -20.19
CA TYR A 233 -5.83 3.40 -19.91
C TYR A 233 -6.84 2.97 -20.99
N VAL A 234 -7.77 3.84 -21.38
CA VAL A 234 -8.70 3.56 -22.50
C VAL A 234 -7.95 3.39 -23.83
N PRO A 235 -6.97 4.25 -24.21
CA PRO A 235 -6.15 3.98 -25.40
C PRO A 235 -5.42 2.63 -25.37
N ALA A 236 -4.90 2.23 -24.21
CA ALA A 236 -4.24 0.93 -24.05
C ALA A 236 -5.22 -0.23 -24.24
N TYR A 237 -6.46 -0.10 -23.74
CA TYR A 237 -7.54 -1.05 -23.98
C TYR A 237 -7.84 -1.20 -25.48
N ILE A 238 -8.11 -0.10 -26.18
CA ILE A 238 -8.40 -0.11 -27.63
C ILE A 238 -7.25 -0.75 -28.41
N ALA A 239 -6.01 -0.42 -28.04
CA ALA A 239 -4.82 -1.02 -28.66
C ALA A 239 -4.67 -2.52 -28.38
N ALA A 240 -5.01 -2.99 -27.18
CA ALA A 240 -5.04 -4.41 -26.85
C ALA A 240 -6.11 -5.13 -27.68
N THR A 241 -7.34 -4.58 -27.74
CA THR A 241 -8.43 -5.10 -28.57
C THR A 241 -8.00 -5.22 -30.03
N TYR A 242 -7.42 -4.17 -30.61
CA TYR A 242 -6.88 -4.21 -31.97
C TYR A 242 -5.81 -5.28 -32.15
N THR A 243 -4.82 -5.31 -31.25
CA THR A 243 -3.69 -6.23 -31.35
C THR A 243 -4.16 -7.66 -31.34
N PHE A 244 -5.06 -8.05 -30.44
CA PHE A 244 -5.55 -9.42 -30.34
C PHE A 244 -6.47 -9.85 -31.48
N ASN A 245 -7.12 -8.90 -32.17
CA ASN A 245 -7.93 -9.22 -33.36
C ASN A 245 -7.11 -9.30 -34.64
N TYR A 246 -5.94 -8.63 -34.69
CA TYR A 246 -5.13 -8.52 -35.90
C TYR A 246 -3.65 -8.90 -35.69
N TYR A 247 -3.34 -9.73 -34.69
CA TYR A 247 -1.94 -10.04 -34.34
C TYR A 247 -1.22 -10.73 -35.51
N SER A 248 -1.95 -11.52 -36.30
CA SER A 248 -1.43 -12.26 -37.44
C SER A 248 -0.90 -11.33 -38.54
N GLU A 249 -1.59 -10.22 -38.79
CA GLU A 249 -1.21 -9.19 -39.74
C GLU A 249 0.00 -8.37 -39.27
N HIS A 250 0.36 -8.48 -37.99
CA HIS A 250 1.58 -7.91 -37.41
C HIS A 250 2.72 -8.93 -37.30
N ASN A 251 2.59 -10.12 -37.89
CA ASN A 251 3.54 -11.22 -37.80
C ASN A 251 3.87 -11.63 -36.34
N LEU A 252 2.93 -11.44 -35.42
CA LEU A 252 3.09 -11.89 -34.03
C LEU A 252 2.74 -13.37 -33.95
N ASN A 253 3.62 -14.17 -33.34
CA ASN A 253 3.43 -15.61 -33.21
C ASN A 253 3.04 -15.97 -31.78
N PRO A 254 1.84 -16.54 -31.52
CA PRO A 254 1.48 -17.00 -30.19
C PRO A 254 2.54 -17.93 -29.61
N ARG A 255 3.02 -17.63 -28.40
CA ARG A 255 3.92 -18.50 -27.63
C ARG A 255 3.11 -19.18 -26.55
N TYR A 256 2.81 -20.45 -26.76
CA TYR A 256 1.96 -21.23 -25.86
C TYR A 256 2.74 -21.65 -24.62
N PRO A 257 2.31 -21.21 -23.42
CA PRO A 257 2.86 -21.75 -22.20
C PRO A 257 2.44 -23.22 -21.99
N GLU A 258 3.31 -24.00 -21.36
CA GLU A 258 2.99 -25.38 -20.92
C GLU A 258 2.10 -25.38 -19.66
N ILE A 259 0.91 -24.76 -19.74
CA ILE A 259 -0.10 -24.84 -18.69
C ILE A 259 -0.80 -26.19 -18.84
N PRO A 260 -0.95 -26.99 -17.77
CA PRO A 260 -1.79 -28.18 -17.81
C PRO A 260 -3.23 -27.79 -18.21
N ILE A 261 -3.63 -28.14 -19.42
CA ILE A 261 -4.96 -27.79 -19.96
C ILE A 261 -6.05 -28.54 -19.20
N ALA A 262 -5.81 -29.82 -18.93
CA ALA A 262 -6.72 -30.66 -18.17
C ALA A 262 -6.35 -30.59 -16.68
N THR A 263 -7.16 -29.87 -15.92
CA THR A 263 -7.05 -29.72 -14.46
C THR A 263 -8.37 -30.09 -13.81
N ASP A 264 -8.30 -30.47 -12.55
CA ASP A 264 -9.47 -30.70 -11.71
C ASP A 264 -9.30 -29.99 -10.36
N THR A 265 -10.42 -29.72 -9.69
CA THR A 265 -10.46 -29.00 -8.42
C THR A 265 -11.03 -29.89 -7.32
N ILE A 266 -10.21 -30.15 -6.30
CA ILE A 266 -10.59 -30.97 -5.14
C ILE A 266 -10.86 -30.05 -3.95
N MET A 267 -11.98 -30.28 -3.26
CA MET A 267 -12.28 -29.58 -2.01
C MET A 267 -11.62 -30.28 -0.83
N VAL A 268 -10.68 -29.60 -0.16
CA VAL A 268 -10.04 -30.08 1.07
C VAL A 268 -10.69 -29.45 2.30
N SER A 269 -10.71 -30.21 3.40
CA SER A 269 -11.36 -29.85 4.66
C SER A 269 -10.44 -29.88 5.88
N ASP A 270 -9.14 -30.05 5.67
CA ASP A 270 -8.12 -29.90 6.71
C ASP A 270 -6.94 -29.11 6.14
N ASN A 271 -6.11 -28.55 7.03
CA ASN A 271 -4.94 -27.80 6.63
C ASN A 271 -4.04 -28.64 5.73
N LEU A 272 -3.64 -28.06 4.59
CA LEU A 272 -2.81 -28.74 3.61
C LEU A 272 -1.71 -27.81 3.12
N HIS A 273 -0.47 -28.25 3.18
CA HIS A 273 0.67 -27.53 2.64
C HIS A 273 0.98 -28.04 1.23
N LEU A 274 1.16 -27.17 0.24
CA LEU A 274 1.36 -27.57 -1.18
C LEU A 274 2.57 -28.49 -1.37
N LYS A 275 3.61 -28.36 -0.54
CA LYS A 275 4.75 -29.32 -0.51
C LYS A 275 4.35 -30.74 -0.14
N GLN A 276 3.32 -30.95 0.68
CA GLN A 276 2.82 -32.29 0.98
C GLN A 276 2.31 -32.97 -0.29
N VAL A 277 1.51 -32.24 -1.06
CA VAL A 277 1.01 -32.70 -2.37
C VAL A 277 2.17 -32.90 -3.35
N SER A 278 3.07 -31.91 -3.44
CA SER A 278 4.23 -31.93 -4.33
C SER A 278 5.11 -33.16 -4.14
N GLU A 279 5.48 -33.47 -2.89
CA GLU A 279 6.44 -34.51 -2.58
C GLU A 279 5.82 -35.91 -2.65
N VAL A 280 4.54 -36.05 -2.28
CA VAL A 280 3.86 -37.36 -2.32
C VAL A 280 3.43 -37.73 -3.74
N LEU A 281 3.01 -36.77 -4.55
CA LEU A 281 2.54 -37.01 -5.92
C LEU A 281 3.61 -36.77 -6.99
N ASP A 282 4.80 -36.30 -6.61
CA ASP A 282 5.87 -35.90 -7.52
C ASP A 282 5.44 -34.83 -8.55
N ILE A 283 4.67 -33.85 -8.08
CA ILE A 283 4.25 -32.69 -8.87
C ILE A 283 5.21 -31.54 -8.56
N PRO A 284 5.81 -30.85 -9.54
CA PRO A 284 6.64 -29.69 -9.28
C PRO A 284 5.91 -28.62 -8.44
N LEU A 285 6.46 -28.25 -7.29
CA LEU A 285 5.84 -27.27 -6.38
C LEU A 285 5.47 -25.95 -7.08
N LYS A 286 6.27 -25.53 -8.06
CA LYS A 286 5.99 -24.29 -8.80
C LYS A 286 4.76 -24.41 -9.71
N ALA A 287 4.51 -25.59 -10.29
CA ALA A 287 3.27 -25.84 -11.04
C ALA A 287 2.05 -25.77 -10.11
N LEU A 288 2.12 -26.39 -8.92
CA LEU A 288 1.04 -26.29 -7.91
C LEU A 288 0.78 -24.85 -7.48
N ARG A 289 1.82 -24.03 -7.27
CA ARG A 289 1.69 -22.61 -6.94
C ARG A 289 1.09 -21.77 -8.06
N ASP A 290 1.32 -22.15 -9.31
CA ASP A 290 0.79 -21.43 -10.48
C ASP A 290 -0.67 -21.82 -10.76
N LEU A 291 -1.06 -23.07 -10.48
CA LEU A 291 -2.46 -23.52 -10.48
C LEU A 291 -3.26 -23.01 -9.27
N ASN A 292 -2.57 -22.74 -8.15
CA ASN A 292 -3.19 -22.26 -6.92
C ASN A 292 -2.57 -20.93 -6.44
N PRO A 293 -2.68 -19.86 -7.25
CA PRO A 293 -2.02 -18.58 -6.98
C PRO A 293 -2.56 -17.85 -5.72
N GLN A 294 -3.76 -18.21 -5.25
CA GLN A 294 -4.40 -17.64 -4.07
C GLN A 294 -3.69 -17.96 -2.75
N TYR A 295 -2.96 -19.08 -2.67
CA TYR A 295 -2.25 -19.45 -1.44
C TYR A 295 -0.88 -18.78 -1.36
N LYS A 296 -0.75 -17.81 -0.45
CA LYS A 296 0.41 -16.92 -0.37
C LYS A 296 1.65 -17.58 0.20
N ILE A 297 1.47 -18.52 1.12
CA ILE A 297 2.55 -19.17 1.87
C ILE A 297 2.49 -20.70 1.75
N ASP A 298 1.97 -21.19 0.62
CA ASP A 298 1.80 -22.61 0.31
C ASP A 298 0.91 -23.39 1.30
N ILE A 299 0.14 -22.70 2.14
CA ILE A 299 -0.80 -23.31 3.08
C ILE A 299 -2.23 -23.03 2.64
N ILE A 300 -3.02 -24.10 2.59
CA ILE A 300 -4.46 -24.12 2.41
C ILE A 300 -5.08 -24.22 3.81
N PRO A 301 -5.69 -23.16 4.36
CA PRO A 301 -6.14 -23.12 5.76
C PRO A 301 -7.53 -23.74 5.95
N ALA A 302 -7.73 -24.98 5.49
CA ALA A 302 -9.05 -25.60 5.43
C ALA A 302 -9.54 -26.22 6.75
N LYS A 303 -8.84 -26.01 7.87
CA LYS A 303 -9.34 -26.45 9.18
C LYS A 303 -10.66 -25.77 9.62
N ALA A 304 -10.90 -24.54 9.16
CA ALA A 304 -12.09 -23.76 9.51
C ALA A 304 -13.15 -23.70 8.40
N GLY A 305 -12.96 -24.42 7.29
CA GLY A 305 -13.85 -24.35 6.12
C GLY A 305 -13.29 -25.11 4.92
N ARG A 306 -14.00 -25.12 3.78
CA ARG A 306 -13.55 -25.89 2.61
C ARG A 306 -12.72 -25.05 1.63
N TYR A 307 -11.49 -25.52 1.43
CA TYR A 307 -10.46 -25.14 0.46
C TYR A 307 -10.51 -25.75 -0.94
N PRO A 308 -10.61 -25.06 -2.10
CA PRO A 308 -10.27 -25.71 -3.37
C PRO A 308 -8.76 -25.84 -3.58
N ILE A 309 -8.27 -27.02 -3.99
CA ILE A 309 -6.96 -27.18 -4.61
C ILE A 309 -7.14 -27.65 -6.06
N THR A 310 -6.54 -26.92 -6.99
CA THR A 310 -6.51 -27.28 -8.41
C THR A 310 -5.22 -28.01 -8.73
N ILE A 311 -5.32 -29.18 -9.35
CA ILE A 311 -4.18 -30.02 -9.74
C ILE A 311 -4.37 -30.52 -11.19
N PRO A 312 -3.31 -30.96 -11.88
CA PRO A 312 -3.47 -31.60 -13.18
C PRO A 312 -4.30 -32.89 -13.05
N ILE A 313 -5.20 -33.12 -14.02
CA ILE A 313 -6.26 -34.14 -13.92
C ILE A 313 -5.70 -35.55 -13.73
N GLU A 314 -4.53 -35.83 -14.28
CA GLU A 314 -3.85 -37.12 -14.20
C GLU A 314 -3.43 -37.49 -12.77
N TYR A 315 -3.38 -36.51 -11.85
CA TYR A 315 -3.08 -36.72 -10.45
C TYR A 315 -4.33 -36.80 -9.56
N THR A 316 -5.53 -36.52 -10.08
CA THR A 316 -6.78 -36.52 -9.29
C THR A 316 -7.02 -37.87 -8.61
N GLY A 317 -6.93 -38.98 -9.36
CA GLY A 317 -7.12 -40.32 -8.79
C GLY A 317 -6.11 -40.65 -7.70
N LYS A 318 -4.82 -40.33 -7.94
CA LYS A 318 -3.75 -40.53 -6.95
C LYS A 318 -3.90 -39.65 -5.72
N PHE A 319 -4.39 -38.42 -5.87
CA PHE A 319 -4.65 -37.53 -4.75
C PHE A 319 -5.69 -38.13 -3.80
N ILE A 320 -6.77 -38.69 -4.36
CA ILE A 320 -7.84 -39.32 -3.59
C ILE A 320 -7.32 -40.59 -2.91
N GLU A 321 -6.60 -41.45 -3.64
CA GLU A 321 -6.04 -42.70 -3.11
C GLU A 321 -5.02 -42.47 -1.99
N LEU A 322 -4.14 -41.48 -2.16
CA LEU A 322 -3.04 -41.18 -1.24
C LEU A 322 -3.37 -40.07 -0.25
N GLN A 323 -4.65 -39.72 -0.08
CA GLN A 323 -5.07 -38.58 0.73
C GLN A 323 -4.44 -38.63 2.15
N ASP A 324 -4.56 -39.75 2.85
CA ASP A 324 -3.99 -39.90 4.20
C ASP A 324 -2.47 -39.70 4.22
N SER A 325 -1.77 -40.22 3.20
CA SER A 325 -0.31 -40.08 3.06
C SER A 325 0.09 -38.63 2.78
N ILE A 326 -0.68 -37.92 1.94
CA ILE A 326 -0.49 -36.49 1.65
C ILE A 326 -0.61 -35.69 2.95
N PHE A 327 -1.73 -35.81 3.66
CA PHE A 327 -1.97 -35.03 4.88
C PHE A 327 -0.98 -35.39 6.01
N ALA A 328 -0.53 -36.64 6.11
CA ALA A 328 0.45 -37.05 7.11
C ALA A 328 1.90 -36.62 6.78
N PHE A 329 2.23 -36.35 5.51
CA PHE A 329 3.60 -36.09 5.10
C PHE A 329 4.17 -34.85 5.79
N LYS A 330 5.13 -35.05 6.71
CA LYS A 330 5.81 -33.97 7.44
C LYS A 330 4.85 -32.95 8.08
N ASP A 331 3.66 -33.40 8.50
CA ASP A 331 2.59 -32.55 9.05
C ASP A 331 3.10 -31.66 10.19
N SER A 332 3.80 -32.26 11.16
CA SER A 332 4.39 -31.52 12.27
C SER A 332 5.35 -30.43 11.77
N ILE A 333 6.19 -30.68 10.77
CA ILE A 333 7.11 -29.66 10.24
C ILE A 333 6.34 -28.45 9.67
N TYR A 334 5.21 -28.67 9.00
CA TYR A 334 4.45 -27.60 8.36
C TYR A 334 3.45 -26.91 9.28
N PHE A 335 2.89 -27.63 10.25
CA PHE A 335 1.80 -27.17 11.11
C PHE A 335 2.11 -27.25 12.60
N ASN A 336 3.39 -27.32 12.96
CA ASN A 336 3.89 -27.39 14.34
C ASN A 336 3.13 -26.44 15.26
N ALA A 337 2.35 -27.03 16.15
CA ALA A 337 1.44 -26.36 17.06
C ALA A 337 2.14 -25.79 18.31
N ASP A 338 3.47 -25.57 18.30
CA ASP A 338 4.16 -24.94 19.43
C ASP A 338 3.88 -23.42 19.47
N ASN A 339 2.59 -23.08 19.58
CA ASN A 339 2.09 -21.85 20.15
C ASN A 339 2.16 -21.93 21.68
N SER A 340 3.19 -22.58 22.27
CA SER A 340 3.39 -22.47 23.71
C SER A 340 3.42 -20.99 24.06
N ILE A 341 2.66 -20.62 25.08
CA ILE A 341 2.65 -19.28 25.63
C ILE A 341 4.09 -18.99 26.06
N LYS A 342 4.84 -18.26 25.23
CA LYS A 342 6.14 -17.72 25.61
C LYS A 342 5.85 -16.58 26.56
N ASN A 343 6.09 -16.78 27.86
CA ASN A 343 6.04 -15.68 28.81
C ASN A 343 7.28 -14.81 28.56
N PRO A 344 7.14 -13.58 28.00
CA PRO A 344 8.28 -12.72 27.78
C PRO A 344 8.91 -12.40 29.14
N GLN A 345 10.14 -12.84 29.36
CA GLN A 345 10.90 -12.46 30.54
C GLN A 345 11.27 -10.98 30.41
N HIS A 346 10.86 -10.15 31.38
CA HIS A 346 11.35 -8.79 31.45
C HIS A 346 12.85 -8.81 31.75
N SER A 347 13.68 -8.52 30.75
CA SER A 347 15.10 -8.27 30.97
C SER A 347 15.27 -6.96 31.73
N TYR A 348 15.45 -7.02 33.05
CA TYR A 348 15.87 -5.85 33.82
C TYR A 348 17.36 -5.63 33.60
N TYR A 349 17.72 -4.62 32.81
CA TYR A 349 19.10 -4.16 32.75
C TYR A 349 19.45 -3.46 34.07
N VAL A 350 20.36 -4.05 34.85
CA VAL A 350 20.94 -3.42 36.03
C VAL A 350 22.25 -2.75 35.60
N PRO A 351 22.32 -1.41 35.56
CA PRO A 351 23.54 -0.70 35.21
C PRO A 351 24.65 -1.06 36.22
N GLN A 352 25.84 -1.45 35.74
CA GLN A 352 26.97 -1.67 36.62
C GLN A 352 27.44 -0.34 37.23
N ALA A 353 27.76 -0.37 38.53
CA ALA A 353 28.33 0.76 39.23
C ALA A 353 29.69 1.12 38.62
N PRO A 354 29.98 2.40 38.35
CA PRO A 354 31.30 2.81 37.87
C PRO A 354 32.38 2.49 38.90
N THR A 355 33.51 1.95 38.44
CA THR A 355 34.71 1.74 39.26
C THR A 355 35.35 3.09 39.63
N ASN A 356 35.95 3.20 40.83
CA ASN A 356 36.63 4.42 41.32
C ASN A 356 35.70 5.65 41.46
N ARG A 357 34.47 5.44 41.93
CA ARG A 357 33.55 6.51 42.32
C ARG A 357 32.84 6.19 43.62
N ASP A 358 32.55 7.22 44.40
CA ASP A 358 31.77 7.09 45.62
C ASP A 358 30.28 7.23 45.29
N LYS A 359 29.45 6.39 45.91
CA LYS A 359 28.00 6.38 45.70
C LYS A 359 27.30 7.30 46.71
N LEU A 360 26.45 8.18 46.19
CA LEU A 360 25.49 8.99 46.95
C LEU A 360 24.06 8.63 46.50
N ILE A 361 23.11 8.85 47.40
CA ILE A 361 21.67 8.71 47.11
C ILE A 361 21.04 10.09 47.20
N TYR A 362 20.46 10.54 46.08
CA TYR A 362 19.69 11.77 46.02
C TYR A 362 18.20 11.46 45.93
N THR A 363 17.38 12.07 46.78
CA THR A 363 15.91 11.94 46.71
C THR A 363 15.35 13.12 45.94
N VAL A 364 14.69 12.86 44.82
CA VAL A 364 14.09 13.87 43.95
C VAL A 364 13.02 14.66 44.72
N LYS A 365 13.15 15.99 44.73
CA LYS A 365 12.23 16.95 45.35
C LYS A 365 11.38 17.65 44.29
N SER A 366 10.32 18.33 44.73
CA SER A 366 9.48 19.14 43.83
C SER A 366 10.30 20.23 43.14
N GLY A 367 10.15 20.37 41.82
CA GLY A 367 10.92 21.32 41.00
C GLY A 367 12.26 20.81 40.46
N ASP A 368 12.71 19.63 40.89
CA ASP A 368 13.96 19.05 40.40
C ASP A 368 13.83 18.55 38.96
N ASN A 369 14.94 18.61 38.23
CA ASN A 369 15.12 17.87 36.98
C ASN A 369 16.54 17.32 36.92
N LEU A 370 16.76 16.33 36.04
CA LEU A 370 18.07 15.69 35.88
C LEU A 370 19.19 16.69 35.56
N GLY A 371 18.89 17.78 34.85
CA GLY A 371 19.84 18.86 34.56
C GLY A 371 20.33 19.54 35.83
N TYR A 372 19.43 20.02 36.69
CA TYR A 372 19.81 20.63 37.98
C TYR A 372 20.59 19.67 38.87
N ILE A 373 20.14 18.42 38.98
CA ILE A 373 20.83 17.40 39.79
C ILE A 373 22.24 17.14 39.23
N SER A 374 22.39 17.10 37.90
CA SER A 374 23.69 16.93 37.26
C SER A 374 24.65 18.09 37.56
N GLU A 375 24.15 19.33 37.59
CA GLU A 375 24.94 20.51 37.93
C GLU A 375 25.38 20.50 39.40
N TRP A 376 24.46 20.21 40.33
CA TRP A 376 24.75 20.21 41.77
C TRP A 376 25.82 19.19 42.16
N TYR A 377 25.83 18.03 41.51
CA TYR A 377 26.79 16.95 41.77
C TYR A 377 27.98 16.95 40.81
N HIS A 378 28.05 17.89 39.86
CA HIS A 378 29.04 17.95 38.78
C HIS A 378 29.23 16.62 38.03
N VAL A 379 28.12 15.97 37.67
CA VAL A 379 28.08 14.74 36.86
C VAL A 379 27.32 14.98 35.56
N ARG A 380 27.40 14.07 34.58
CA ARG A 380 26.60 14.22 33.36
C ARG A 380 25.18 13.70 33.56
N THR A 381 24.18 14.34 32.94
CA THR A 381 22.80 13.85 32.93
C THR A 381 22.69 12.43 32.35
N SER A 382 23.52 12.10 31.37
CA SER A 382 23.64 10.75 30.80
C SER A 382 24.03 9.71 31.84
N ASP A 383 24.91 10.08 32.77
CA ASP A 383 25.40 9.17 33.79
C ASP A 383 24.31 8.91 34.82
N ILE A 384 23.59 9.96 35.25
CA ILE A 384 22.43 9.81 36.15
C ILE A 384 21.36 8.92 35.50
N ARG A 385 21.07 9.11 34.21
CA ARG A 385 20.14 8.23 33.48
C ARG A 385 20.62 6.80 33.46
N TYR A 386 21.89 6.59 33.12
CA TYR A 386 22.50 5.28 33.05
C TYR A 386 22.44 4.58 34.41
N TRP A 387 22.94 5.17 35.49
CA TRP A 387 22.99 4.56 36.84
C TRP A 387 21.64 4.21 37.45
N ASN A 388 20.57 4.82 36.93
CA ASN A 388 19.22 4.68 37.45
C ASN A 388 18.25 4.03 36.46
N ASN A 389 18.76 3.51 35.33
CA ASN A 389 17.97 2.90 34.27
C ASN A 389 16.80 3.80 33.80
N ILE A 390 17.04 5.11 33.73
CA ILE A 390 16.02 6.08 33.33
C ILE A 390 16.09 6.27 31.81
N ARG A 391 15.01 5.89 31.11
CA ARG A 391 14.81 6.22 29.69
C ARG A 391 14.25 7.64 29.59
N GLY A 392 15.00 8.54 28.94
CA GLY A 392 14.62 9.96 28.84
C GLY A 392 14.89 10.76 30.12
N ASN A 393 14.15 11.84 30.37
CA ASN A 393 14.43 12.77 31.48
C ASN A 393 13.38 12.76 32.60
N MET A 394 12.42 11.84 32.55
CA MET A 394 11.34 11.79 33.54
C MET A 394 11.84 11.25 34.87
N ILE A 395 11.68 12.06 35.92
CA ILE A 395 11.89 11.68 37.31
C ILE A 395 10.66 12.05 38.14
N ARG A 396 10.41 11.30 39.22
CA ARG A 396 9.26 11.52 40.11
C ARG A 396 9.71 12.02 41.47
N VAL A 397 8.96 12.93 42.06
CA VAL A 397 9.20 13.35 43.46
C VAL A 397 9.21 12.12 44.36
N GLY A 398 10.19 12.03 45.27
CA GLY A 398 10.43 10.88 46.13
C GLY A 398 11.27 9.76 45.49
N GLN A 399 11.56 9.81 44.19
CA GLN A 399 12.45 8.85 43.53
C GLN A 399 13.87 8.97 44.09
N LYS A 400 14.47 7.84 44.46
CA LYS A 400 15.88 7.78 44.89
C LYS A 400 16.77 7.54 43.66
N LEU A 401 17.74 8.42 43.46
CA LEU A 401 18.73 8.34 42.39
C LEU A 401 20.09 7.99 42.97
N ASN A 402 20.71 6.94 42.42
CA ASN A 402 22.13 6.66 42.57
C ASN A 402 22.93 7.72 41.82
N ILE A 403 23.82 8.42 42.52
CA ILE A 403 24.72 9.41 41.96
C ILE A 403 26.15 8.98 42.31
N TYR A 404 27.04 8.91 41.32
CA TYR A 404 28.42 8.51 41.53
C TYR A 404 29.38 9.69 41.26
N VAL A 405 30.05 10.15 42.31
CA VAL A 405 31.02 11.26 42.29
C VAL A 405 32.46 10.74 42.38
N PRO A 406 33.50 11.51 42.02
CA PRO A 406 34.89 11.06 42.13
C PRO A 406 35.24 10.56 43.55
N THR A 407 36.03 9.49 43.65
CA THR A 407 36.44 8.93 44.95
C THR A 407 37.09 9.97 45.86
N GLY A 408 36.72 9.94 47.15
CA GLY A 408 37.18 10.88 48.16
C GLY A 408 36.43 12.21 48.19
N THR A 409 35.40 12.39 47.35
CA THR A 409 34.64 13.65 47.28
C THR A 409 33.20 13.54 47.80
N ALA A 410 32.73 12.35 48.20
CA ALA A 410 31.34 12.15 48.66
C ALA A 410 30.91 13.14 49.75
N SER A 411 31.77 13.39 50.74
CA SER A 411 31.48 14.30 51.86
C SER A 411 31.22 15.74 51.40
N LYS A 412 31.81 16.17 50.27
CA LYS A 412 31.56 17.51 49.68
C LYS A 412 30.11 17.67 49.19
N TYR A 413 29.47 16.58 48.79
CA TYR A 413 28.16 16.60 48.13
C TYR A 413 27.03 15.99 48.98
N ALA A 414 27.33 15.46 50.16
CA ALA A 414 26.39 14.74 51.00
C ALA A 414 25.21 15.61 51.48
N ASP A 415 25.48 16.88 51.77
CA ASP A 415 24.52 17.87 52.28
C ASP A 415 23.52 18.34 51.20
N ILE A 416 23.84 18.19 49.90
CA ILE A 416 22.97 18.63 48.80
C ILE A 416 21.58 18.00 48.90
N ASN A 417 21.47 16.76 49.34
CA ASN A 417 20.17 16.10 49.47
C ASN A 417 19.26 16.78 50.50
N THR A 418 19.81 17.45 51.52
CA THR A 418 19.04 18.11 52.58
C THR A 418 18.69 19.56 52.26
N LEU A 419 19.47 20.25 51.42
CA LEU A 419 19.25 21.65 51.04
C LEU A 419 17.91 21.91 50.31
N SER A 420 17.40 23.13 50.47
CA SER A 420 16.30 23.69 49.66
C SER A 420 16.76 23.97 48.22
N PHE A 421 15.81 24.19 47.31
CA PHE A 421 16.13 24.48 45.91
C PHE A 421 16.99 25.75 45.77
N ASP A 422 16.62 26.83 46.46
CA ASP A 422 17.31 28.12 46.39
C ASP A 422 18.75 28.03 46.91
N GLU A 423 18.97 27.28 48.00
CA GLU A 423 20.31 27.03 48.54
C GLU A 423 21.20 26.26 47.55
N LYS A 424 20.64 25.27 46.84
CA LYS A 424 21.38 24.52 45.81
C LYS A 424 21.74 25.38 44.61
N GLN A 425 20.84 26.27 44.17
CA GLN A 425 21.11 27.19 43.05
C GLN A 425 22.19 28.22 43.40
N ARG A 426 22.15 28.78 44.61
CA ARG A 426 23.20 29.71 45.08
C ARG A 426 24.57 29.06 45.13
N ARG A 427 24.64 27.78 45.52
CA ARG A 427 25.90 27.02 45.59
C ARG A 427 26.60 26.86 44.25
N ILE A 428 25.84 26.83 43.16
CA ILE A 428 26.39 26.80 41.79
C ILE A 428 26.53 28.20 41.18
N GLY A 429 26.49 29.26 41.99
CA GLY A 429 26.68 30.65 41.56
C GLY A 429 25.48 31.25 40.83
N LYS A 430 24.30 30.62 40.87
CA LYS A 430 23.07 31.13 40.23
C LYS A 430 22.23 31.89 41.24
N SER A 431 21.91 33.15 40.93
CA SER A 431 20.99 33.96 41.74
C SER A 431 19.54 33.57 41.44
N THR A 432 18.81 33.12 42.47
CA THR A 432 17.35 32.95 42.40
C THR A 432 16.70 34.32 42.65
N ILE A 433 16.58 35.15 41.61
CA ILE A 433 15.67 36.29 41.68
C ILE A 433 14.27 35.70 41.74
N ARG A 434 13.62 35.78 42.90
CA ARG A 434 12.17 35.58 43.02
C ARG A 434 11.55 36.65 42.12
N ALA A 435 11.04 36.25 40.96
CA ALA A 435 10.08 37.09 40.26
C ALA A 435 8.94 37.34 41.24
N GLU A 436 8.72 38.61 41.58
CA GLU A 436 7.64 39.05 42.45
C GLU A 436 6.34 38.37 42.03
N GLU A 437 5.63 37.83 43.00
CA GLU A 437 4.29 37.28 42.81
C GLU A 437 3.38 38.37 42.26
N ILE A 438 3.16 38.38 40.93
CA ILE A 438 2.00 39.06 40.36
C ILE A 438 0.78 38.20 40.71
N THR A 439 0.32 38.33 41.94
CA THR A 439 -1.03 38.01 42.34
C THR A 439 -1.94 39.10 41.78
N THR A 440 -2.47 38.87 40.59
CA THR A 440 -3.70 39.55 40.17
C THR A 440 -4.69 38.50 39.73
N GLU A 441 -5.59 38.11 40.64
CA GLU A 441 -6.93 37.73 40.18
C GLU A 441 -7.55 38.98 39.55
N PRO A 442 -8.07 38.93 38.32
CA PRO A 442 -8.84 40.04 37.79
C PRO A 442 -10.32 39.61 37.76
N GLN A 443 -11.08 40.11 38.72
CA GLN A 443 -12.53 40.25 38.60
C GLN A 443 -12.84 41.26 37.49
N ASP A 444 -12.96 40.80 36.25
CA ASP A 444 -13.49 41.59 35.14
C ASP A 444 -14.58 40.74 34.46
N SER A 445 -15.84 41.18 34.55
CA SER A 445 -17.03 40.45 34.08
C SER A 445 -17.09 40.25 32.56
N LYS A 446 -16.12 40.79 31.82
CA LYS A 446 -15.99 40.68 30.37
C LYS A 446 -15.13 39.50 29.89
N TYR A 447 -14.37 38.85 30.78
CA TYR A 447 -13.45 37.76 30.42
C TYR A 447 -13.60 36.53 31.32
N ILE A 448 -13.38 35.35 30.75
CA ILE A 448 -13.23 34.09 31.49
C ILE A 448 -11.74 33.81 31.66
N TYR A 449 -11.35 33.36 32.86
CA TYR A 449 -10.00 32.92 33.16
C TYR A 449 -9.96 31.39 33.21
N TYR A 450 -9.08 30.79 32.42
CA TYR A 450 -8.89 29.35 32.38
C TYR A 450 -7.54 28.97 32.96
N LYS A 451 -7.54 28.12 33.99
CA LYS A 451 -6.31 27.55 34.55
C LYS A 451 -5.83 26.38 33.69
N VAL A 452 -4.67 26.54 33.07
CA VAL A 452 -4.07 25.55 32.18
C VAL A 452 -3.76 24.27 32.95
N ARG A 453 -4.28 23.14 32.47
CA ARG A 453 -4.00 21.81 33.00
C ARG A 453 -2.85 21.16 32.25
N TYR A 454 -2.23 20.16 32.88
CA TYR A 454 -1.18 19.38 32.23
C TYR A 454 -1.73 18.69 30.97
N GLY A 455 -1.11 18.97 29.82
CA GLY A 455 -1.50 18.43 28.52
C GLY A 455 -2.48 19.29 27.73
N ASP A 456 -3.00 20.38 28.28
CA ASP A 456 -3.86 21.30 27.53
C ASP A 456 -3.11 21.96 26.36
N THR A 457 -3.79 22.12 25.23
CA THR A 457 -3.34 22.95 24.10
C THR A 457 -4.24 24.16 23.90
N LEU A 458 -3.73 25.26 23.32
CA LEU A 458 -4.55 26.44 23.03
C LEU A 458 -5.73 26.12 22.10
N TRP A 459 -5.55 25.18 21.17
CA TRP A 459 -6.60 24.70 20.28
C TRP A 459 -7.75 24.02 21.04
N GLU A 460 -7.42 23.10 21.97
CA GLU A 460 -8.43 22.41 22.78
C GLU A 460 -9.13 23.36 23.75
N ILE A 461 -8.42 24.35 24.29
CA ILE A 461 -9.02 25.37 25.14
C ILE A 461 -9.96 26.24 24.31
N ALA A 462 -9.54 26.73 23.14
CA ALA A 462 -10.38 27.55 22.26
C ALA A 462 -11.69 26.85 21.87
N LYS A 463 -11.62 25.56 21.55
CA LYS A 463 -12.79 24.74 21.16
C LYS A 463 -13.86 24.63 22.26
N LYS A 464 -13.50 24.81 23.53
CA LYS A 464 -14.46 24.81 24.65
C LYS A 464 -15.35 26.06 24.67
N TYR A 465 -14.99 27.11 23.94
CA TYR A 465 -15.69 28.39 23.94
C TYR A 465 -16.13 28.76 22.52
N SER A 466 -17.44 28.84 22.31
CA SER A 466 -18.01 29.12 20.99
C SER A 466 -17.45 30.43 20.40
N GLY A 467 -17.03 30.38 19.13
CA GLY A 467 -16.49 31.54 18.40
C GLY A 467 -15.05 31.96 18.75
N VAL A 468 -14.41 31.31 19.73
CA VAL A 468 -13.01 31.60 20.11
C VAL A 468 -12.04 30.76 19.28
N THR A 469 -11.02 31.40 18.70
CA THR A 469 -9.94 30.70 17.98
C THR A 469 -8.64 30.70 18.77
N GLU A 470 -7.73 29.78 18.45
CA GLU A 470 -6.36 29.74 19.01
C GLU A 470 -5.63 31.08 18.83
N ASN A 471 -5.79 31.71 17.66
CA ASN A 471 -5.22 33.03 17.37
C ASN A 471 -5.81 34.14 18.26
N ASP A 472 -7.10 34.07 18.60
CA ASP A 472 -7.71 35.02 19.54
C ASP A 472 -7.11 34.87 20.94
N LEU A 473 -6.90 33.63 21.41
CA LEU A 473 -6.26 33.35 22.70
C LEU A 473 -4.81 33.83 22.73
N MET A 474 -4.04 33.58 21.68
CA MET A 474 -2.64 34.03 21.60
C MET A 474 -2.53 35.56 21.64
N LYS A 475 -3.35 36.26 20.83
CA LYS A 475 -3.36 37.74 20.80
C LYS A 475 -3.77 38.33 22.15
N LEU A 476 -4.78 37.75 22.80
CA LEU A 476 -5.30 38.27 24.08
C LEU A 476 -4.32 38.08 25.26
N ASN A 477 -3.45 37.06 25.18
CA ASN A 477 -2.51 36.70 26.25
C ASN A 477 -1.06 37.03 25.90
N ASN A 478 -0.81 37.88 24.88
CA ASN A 478 0.53 38.28 24.43
C ASN A 478 1.46 37.08 24.12
N MET A 479 0.91 36.00 23.58
CA MET A 479 1.67 34.79 23.26
C MET A 479 2.08 34.78 21.78
N THR A 480 3.34 34.47 21.50
CA THR A 480 3.87 34.36 20.13
C THR A 480 3.74 32.95 19.55
N SER A 481 3.47 31.93 20.38
CA SER A 481 3.21 30.56 19.93
C SER A 481 2.37 29.75 20.93
N GLY A 482 1.70 28.69 20.46
CA GLY A 482 1.04 27.72 21.35
C GLY A 482 1.97 26.92 22.26
N LYS A 483 3.29 26.94 21.98
CA LYS A 483 4.31 26.26 22.80
C LYS A 483 4.68 26.99 24.08
N SER A 484 4.29 28.26 24.22
CA SER A 484 4.54 29.05 25.44
C SER A 484 3.56 28.75 26.59
N LEU A 485 2.55 27.90 26.36
CA LEU A 485 1.53 27.59 27.36
C LEU A 485 2.10 26.70 28.48
N LYS A 486 2.02 27.16 29.74
CA LYS A 486 2.53 26.42 30.91
C LYS A 486 1.38 25.95 31.81
N ALA A 487 1.45 24.69 32.24
CA ALA A 487 0.51 24.15 33.20
C ALA A 487 0.55 24.95 34.52
N GLY A 488 -0.63 25.30 35.05
CA GLY A 488 -0.80 26.11 36.26
C GLY A 488 -0.99 27.61 36.00
N GLU A 489 -0.67 28.11 34.81
CA GLU A 489 -0.91 29.50 34.41
C GLU A 489 -2.41 29.75 34.14
N TYR A 490 -2.86 30.99 34.33
CA TYR A 490 -4.20 31.43 33.92
C TYR A 490 -4.12 32.19 32.61
N ILE A 491 -4.96 31.81 31.64
CA ILE A 491 -5.12 32.57 30.39
C ILE A 491 -6.50 33.25 30.34
N LYS A 492 -6.51 34.45 29.76
CA LYS A 492 -7.70 35.27 29.49
C LYS A 492 -8.43 34.77 28.25
N ILE A 493 -9.75 34.68 28.32
CA ILE A 493 -10.62 34.26 27.22
C ILE A 493 -11.74 35.29 27.08
N LYS A 494 -11.95 35.79 25.86
CA LYS A 494 -13.08 36.68 25.53
C LYS A 494 -14.13 35.89 24.76
N LEU A 495 -15.32 35.72 25.34
CA LEU A 495 -16.44 35.09 24.63
C LEU A 495 -16.86 35.97 23.44
N LYS A 496 -17.14 35.33 22.30
CA LYS A 496 -17.85 35.98 21.18
C LYS A 496 -19.30 35.54 21.29
N GLY A 497 -20.18 36.50 21.59
CA GLY A 497 -21.62 36.28 21.67
C GLY A 497 -22.21 35.86 20.33
#